data_AF-A0A945Q8F8-F1
#
_entry.id   AF-A0A945Q8F8-F1
#
_cell.length_a   1.000
_cell.length_b   1.000
_cell.length_c   1.000
_cell.angle_alpha   90.00
_cell.angle_beta   90.00
_cell.angle_gamma   90.00
#
_symmetry.space_group_name_H-M   'P 1'
#
loop_
_entity.id
_entity.type
_entity.pdbx_description
1 polymer ?
#
loop_
_entity_poly.entity_id
_entity_poly.type
_entity_poly.pdbx_seq_one_letter_code
_entity_poly.pdbx_strand_id
1 'polypeptide(L)'
;TIINEKTLIIGLFMLTIGTFLGGVWANESWGRYWGWDPKETWALVSILVYAFILHMRFVPGLQAKHTFNVASVIGVYSVLMTYFGVNHLLSGLHSYAAGEKLNVSIWMQIPISVKVSVFIVFLIIFLSKMQEYNNKKREEATTVLLILITLVLLFYNNSI
;
A
#
# COMPACT_ATOMS: atom_id res chain seq x y z
N THR A 1 -7.50 -3.23 15.04
CA THR A 1 -6.05 -3.02 14.83
C THR A 1 -5.21 -4.20 15.28
N ILE A 2 -5.21 -4.64 16.55
CA ILE A 2 -4.30 -5.74 17.00
C ILE A 2 -4.53 -7.03 16.19
N ILE A 3 -5.79 -7.45 16.01
CA ILE A 3 -6.12 -8.64 15.20
C ILE A 3 -5.61 -8.45 13.77
N ASN A 4 -5.98 -7.36 13.09
CA ASN A 4 -5.54 -7.09 11.71
C ASN A 4 -4.02 -7.10 11.57
N GLU A 5 -3.29 -6.55 12.55
CA GLU A 5 -1.84 -6.54 12.56
C GLU A 5 -1.26 -7.96 12.65
N LYS A 6 -1.75 -8.78 13.58
CA LYS A 6 -1.34 -10.19 13.72
C LYS A 6 -1.67 -10.98 12.45
N THR A 7 -2.85 -10.78 11.87
CA THR A 7 -3.27 -11.41 10.61
C THR A 7 -2.37 -10.99 9.44
N LEU A 8 -2.02 -9.70 9.34
CA LEU A 8 -1.11 -9.21 8.29
C LEU A 8 0.30 -9.76 8.45
N ILE A 9 0.82 -9.89 9.68
CA ILE A 9 2.13 -10.53 9.94
C ILE A 9 2.11 -11.99 9.48
N ILE A 10 1.09 -12.76 9.89
CA ILE A 10 0.95 -14.17 9.49
C ILE A 10 0.82 -14.26 7.96
N GLY A 11 0.01 -13.40 7.35
CA GLY A 11 -0.17 -13.32 5.90
C GLY A 11 1.13 -13.02 5.16
N LEU A 12 1.95 -12.08 5.64
CA LEU A 12 3.25 -11.74 5.05
C LEU A 12 4.19 -12.94 5.09
N PHE A 13 4.28 -13.64 6.22
CA PHE A 13 5.10 -14.86 6.35
C PHE A 13 4.64 -15.95 5.38
N MET A 14 3.33 -16.25 5.35
CA MET A 14 2.77 -17.26 4.46
C MET A 14 2.95 -16.90 2.98
N LEU A 15 2.74 -15.64 2.60
CA LEU A 15 2.95 -15.16 1.22
C LEU A 15 4.40 -15.29 0.80
N THR A 16 5.34 -14.94 1.69
CA THR A 16 6.78 -15.00 1.39
C THR A 16 7.24 -16.44 1.22
N ILE A 17 6.87 -17.32 2.14
CA ILE A 17 7.19 -18.76 2.07
C ILE A 17 6.53 -19.38 0.84
N GLY A 18 5.25 -19.11 0.60
CA GLY A 18 4.52 -19.62 -0.56
C GLY A 18 5.12 -19.17 -1.88
N THR A 19 5.55 -17.91 -1.99
CA THR A 19 6.21 -17.38 -3.20
C THR A 19 7.57 -18.06 -3.43
N PHE A 20 8.35 -18.28 -2.37
CA PHE A 20 9.63 -18.96 -2.47
C PHE A 20 9.48 -20.43 -2.88
N LEU A 21 8.56 -21.17 -2.24
CA LEU A 21 8.25 -22.56 -2.61
C LEU A 21 7.69 -22.65 -4.03
N GLY A 22 6.89 -21.67 -4.45
CA GLY A 22 6.40 -21.54 -5.82
C GLY A 22 7.54 -21.39 -6.84
N GLY A 23 8.57 -20.60 -6.53
CA GLY A 23 9.76 -20.47 -7.38
C GLY A 23 10.58 -21.76 -7.49
N VAL A 24 10.70 -22.53 -6.40
CA VAL A 24 11.34 -23.87 -6.44
C VAL A 24 10.56 -24.82 -7.36
N TRP A 25 9.24 -24.83 -7.23
CA TRP A 25 8.37 -25.64 -8.08
C TRP A 25 8.40 -25.20 -9.55
N ALA A 26 8.47 -23.90 -9.83
CA ALA A 26 8.59 -23.35 -11.18
C ALA A 26 9.89 -23.81 -11.86
N ASN A 27 10.99 -23.91 -11.09
CA ASN A 27 12.26 -24.42 -11.61
C ASN A 27 12.16 -25.89 -12.04
N GLU A 28 11.48 -26.72 -11.24
CA GLU A 28 11.28 -28.13 -11.58
C GLU A 28 10.33 -28.31 -12.77
N SER A 29 9.34 -27.43 -12.92
CA SER A 29 8.31 -27.55 -13.97
C SER A 29 8.74 -26.95 -15.32
N TRP A 30 9.46 -25.83 -15.29
CA TRP A 30 9.76 -25.00 -16.46
C TRP A 30 11.24 -24.60 -16.59
N GLY A 31 12.12 -25.16 -15.75
CA GLY A 31 13.58 -24.94 -15.83
C GLY A 31 14.04 -23.54 -15.43
N ARG A 32 13.21 -22.77 -14.73
CA ARG A 32 13.53 -21.42 -14.24
C ARG A 32 12.84 -21.11 -12.92
N TYR A 33 13.52 -20.40 -12.02
CA TYR A 33 12.96 -20.03 -10.71
C TYR A 33 11.92 -18.92 -10.76
N TRP A 34 11.99 -18.06 -11.78
CA TRP A 34 11.14 -16.87 -11.86
C TRP A 34 10.89 -16.42 -13.30
N GLY A 35 9.74 -15.81 -13.47
CA GLY A 35 9.18 -15.21 -14.65
C GLY A 35 8.45 -13.95 -14.30
N TRP A 36 8.58 -12.96 -15.16
CA TRP A 36 7.76 -11.74 -15.05
C TRP A 36 6.35 -11.97 -15.59
N ASP A 37 5.82 -13.20 -15.49
CA ASP A 37 4.43 -13.45 -15.83
C ASP A 37 3.53 -12.81 -14.77
N PRO A 38 2.24 -12.61 -15.11
CA PRO A 38 1.36 -11.83 -14.26
C PRO A 38 1.11 -12.46 -12.89
N LYS A 39 1.25 -13.79 -12.70
CA LYS A 39 1.04 -14.43 -11.39
C LYS A 39 2.21 -14.19 -10.46
N GLU A 40 3.40 -14.44 -10.96
CA GLU A 40 4.65 -14.28 -10.21
C GLU A 40 4.87 -12.80 -9.85
N THR A 41 4.63 -11.88 -10.78
CA THR A 41 4.72 -10.42 -10.53
C THR A 41 3.75 -9.96 -9.44
N TRP A 42 2.52 -10.50 -9.41
CA TRP A 42 1.54 -10.15 -8.38
C TRP A 42 1.76 -10.81 -7.02
N ALA A 43 2.38 -11.99 -6.99
CA ALA A 43 2.86 -12.56 -5.74
C ALA A 43 3.89 -11.63 -5.07
N LEU A 44 4.86 -11.12 -5.85
CA LEU A 44 5.83 -10.14 -5.36
C LEU A 44 5.17 -8.83 -4.90
N VAL A 45 4.25 -8.27 -5.68
CA VAL A 45 3.57 -7.02 -5.29
C VAL A 45 2.72 -7.20 -4.03
N SER A 46 2.08 -8.36 -3.84
CA SER A 46 1.33 -8.63 -2.61
C SER A 46 2.23 -8.66 -1.38
N ILE A 47 3.43 -9.24 -1.49
CA ILE A 47 4.44 -9.19 -0.40
C ILE A 47 4.80 -7.74 -0.09
N LEU A 48 5.08 -6.92 -1.11
CA LEU A 48 5.42 -5.49 -0.92
C LEU A 48 4.28 -4.69 -0.27
N VAL A 49 3.03 -4.93 -0.68
CA VAL A 49 1.85 -4.29 -0.09
C VAL A 49 1.71 -4.67 1.39
N TYR A 50 1.82 -5.96 1.74
CA TYR A 50 1.75 -6.40 3.13
C TYR A 50 2.88 -5.82 3.98
N ALA A 51 4.10 -5.83 3.45
CA ALA A 51 5.27 -5.24 4.12
C ALA A 51 5.08 -3.73 4.35
N PHE A 52 4.60 -2.99 3.35
CA PHE A 52 4.33 -1.56 3.47
C PHE A 52 3.26 -1.26 4.52
N ILE A 53 2.14 -2.00 4.52
CA ILE A 53 1.06 -1.78 5.48
C ILE A 53 1.56 -1.98 6.91
N LEU A 54 2.37 -3.02 7.15
CA LEU A 54 2.99 -3.24 8.46
C LEU A 54 4.01 -2.15 8.79
N HIS A 55 4.77 -1.66 7.81
CA HIS A 55 5.75 -0.60 8.00
C HIS A 55 5.12 0.75 8.37
N MET A 56 3.88 1.03 7.94
CA MET A 56 3.14 2.24 8.32
C MET A 56 3.02 2.45 9.84
N ARG A 57 3.12 1.38 10.66
CA ARG A 57 3.14 1.51 12.13
C ARG A 57 4.34 2.27 12.65
N PHE A 58 5.47 2.23 11.95
CA PHE A 58 6.70 2.89 12.37
C PHE A 58 6.81 4.31 11.80
N VAL A 59 5.89 4.72 10.92
CA VAL A 59 5.92 6.04 10.27
C VAL A 59 5.04 7.03 11.04
N PRO A 60 5.61 8.09 11.64
CA PRO A 60 4.85 9.13 12.31
C PRO A 60 3.97 9.88 11.27
N GLY A 61 2.66 9.71 11.38
CA GLY A 61 1.66 10.25 10.46
C GLY A 61 0.74 9.17 9.85
N LEU A 62 1.23 7.96 9.63
CA LEU A 62 0.46 6.83 9.06
C LEU A 62 0.04 5.79 10.11
N GLN A 63 0.55 5.90 11.32
CA GLN A 63 0.25 5.02 12.46
C GLN A 63 -1.20 5.09 12.98
N ALA A 64 -2.05 5.97 12.44
CA ALA A 64 -3.43 6.13 12.89
C ALA A 64 -4.21 4.82 12.71
N LYS A 65 -4.97 4.42 13.76
CA LYS A 65 -5.72 3.15 13.77
C LYS A 65 -6.67 3.01 12.58
N HIS A 66 -7.31 4.12 12.18
CA HIS A 66 -8.22 4.14 11.04
C HIS A 66 -7.48 3.90 9.72
N THR A 67 -6.38 4.61 9.48
CA THR A 67 -5.53 4.45 8.28
C THR A 67 -5.01 3.02 8.16
N PHE A 68 -4.54 2.43 9.26
CA PHE A 68 -4.08 1.04 9.28
C PHE A 68 -5.20 0.04 8.95
N ASN A 69 -6.39 0.22 9.52
CA ASN A 69 -7.53 -0.67 9.25
C ASN A 69 -7.99 -0.58 7.79
N VAL A 70 -8.10 0.63 7.22
CA VAL A 70 -8.44 0.82 5.79
C VAL A 70 -7.39 0.18 4.89
N ALA A 71 -6.11 0.40 5.19
CA ALA A 71 -5.03 -0.20 4.43
C ALA A 71 -5.00 -1.74 4.52
N SER A 72 -5.42 -2.32 5.65
CA SER A 72 -5.51 -3.79 5.78
C SER A 72 -6.52 -4.41 4.81
N VAL A 73 -7.59 -3.70 4.45
CA VAL A 73 -8.55 -4.12 3.40
C VAL A 73 -7.89 -4.10 2.02
N ILE A 74 -7.05 -3.10 1.74
CA ILE A 74 -6.26 -3.02 0.50
C ILE A 74 -5.29 -4.20 0.39
N GLY A 75 -4.68 -4.61 1.51
CA GLY A 75 -3.84 -5.81 1.56
C GLY A 75 -4.61 -7.08 1.14
N VAL A 76 -5.78 -7.32 1.72
CA VAL A 76 -6.62 -8.47 1.31
C VAL A 76 -6.96 -8.42 -0.18
N TYR A 77 -7.26 -7.23 -0.71
CA TYR A 77 -7.55 -7.06 -2.13
C TYR A 77 -6.35 -7.40 -3.03
N SER A 78 -5.12 -7.10 -2.62
CA SER A 78 -3.92 -7.42 -3.42
C SER A 78 -3.77 -8.94 -3.62
N VAL A 79 -4.03 -9.74 -2.57
CA VAL A 79 -3.99 -11.20 -2.65
C VAL A 79 -5.14 -11.73 -3.51
N LEU A 80 -6.36 -11.20 -3.33
CA LEU A 80 -7.51 -11.56 -4.17
C LEU A 80 -7.25 -11.30 -5.65
N MET A 81 -6.50 -10.25 -5.99
CA MET A 81 -6.11 -9.96 -7.36
C MET A 81 -5.17 -11.03 -7.94
N THR A 82 -4.34 -11.71 -7.14
CA THR A 82 -3.55 -12.87 -7.60
C THR A 82 -4.44 -14.08 -7.91
N TYR A 83 -5.47 -14.33 -7.08
CA TYR A 83 -6.37 -15.49 -7.23
C TYR A 83 -7.45 -15.29 -8.30
N PHE A 84 -8.10 -14.14 -8.37
CA PHE A 84 -9.17 -13.86 -9.33
C PHE A 84 -8.67 -13.04 -10.51
N GLY A 85 -7.87 -12.02 -10.21
CA GLY A 85 -7.42 -11.03 -11.17
C GLY A 85 -6.36 -11.49 -12.15
N VAL A 86 -5.59 -12.53 -11.83
CA VAL A 86 -4.69 -13.14 -12.81
C VAL A 86 -5.38 -14.30 -13.51
N ASN A 87 -6.16 -15.13 -12.80
CA ASN A 87 -6.80 -16.31 -13.38
C ASN A 87 -7.91 -16.02 -14.41
N HIS A 88 -8.66 -14.91 -14.28
CA HIS A 88 -9.76 -14.58 -15.20
C HIS A 88 -9.44 -13.41 -16.15
N LEU A 89 -8.35 -12.70 -15.91
CA LEU A 89 -8.16 -11.33 -16.37
C LEU A 89 -6.79 -11.14 -17.07
N LEU A 90 -5.83 -12.05 -16.89
CA LEU A 90 -4.49 -12.03 -17.49
C LEU A 90 -4.10 -13.44 -17.97
N SER A 91 -3.98 -13.66 -19.28
CA SER A 91 -3.59 -14.97 -19.82
C SER A 91 -2.07 -15.20 -19.70
N GLY A 92 -1.69 -16.32 -19.10
CA GLY A 92 -0.32 -16.87 -19.07
C GLY A 92 -0.36 -18.40 -18.98
N LEU A 93 0.81 -19.06 -18.89
CA LEU A 93 0.95 -20.54 -18.82
C LEU A 93 0.13 -21.24 -17.71
N HIS A 94 -0.45 -20.47 -16.79
CA HIS A 94 -1.27 -20.94 -15.68
C HIS A 94 -2.75 -20.54 -15.76
N SER A 95 -3.24 -20.06 -16.91
CA SER A 95 -4.64 -19.66 -17.08
C SER A 95 -5.50 -20.90 -17.39
N TYR A 96 -6.07 -21.52 -16.36
CA TYR A 96 -6.95 -22.70 -16.52
C TYR A 96 -8.39 -22.34 -16.90
N ALA A 97 -8.78 -21.06 -16.87
CA ALA A 97 -10.09 -20.58 -17.29
C ALA A 97 -10.07 -20.12 -18.76
N ALA A 98 -9.66 -20.98 -19.68
CA ALA A 98 -9.78 -20.74 -21.11
C ALA A 98 -11.19 -21.14 -21.57
N GLY A 99 -12.18 -20.30 -21.31
CA GLY A 99 -13.57 -20.57 -21.69
C GLY A 99 -14.27 -19.40 -22.35
N GLU A 100 -14.30 -18.24 -21.70
CA GLU A 100 -15.01 -17.08 -22.25
C GLU A 100 -14.22 -15.81 -21.96
N LYS A 101 -13.73 -15.17 -23.03
CA LYS A 101 -13.17 -13.82 -22.97
C LYS A 101 -14.33 -12.87 -22.70
N LEU A 102 -14.67 -12.68 -21.43
CA LEU A 102 -15.52 -11.57 -21.04
C LEU A 102 -14.88 -10.28 -21.58
N ASN A 103 -15.64 -9.52 -22.36
CA ASN A 103 -15.21 -8.23 -22.91
C ASN A 103 -15.19 -7.20 -21.78
N VAL A 104 -14.23 -7.32 -20.86
CA VAL A 104 -14.08 -6.40 -19.74
C VAL A 104 -13.19 -5.23 -20.13
N SER A 105 -13.88 -4.12 -20.36
CA SER A 105 -13.57 -2.73 -19.97
C SER A 105 -12.16 -2.20 -20.25
N ILE A 106 -12.12 -1.07 -20.99
CA ILE A 106 -10.98 -0.25 -21.43
C ILE A 106 -9.80 -0.14 -20.42
N TRP A 107 -10.10 -0.17 -19.12
CA TRP A 107 -9.14 -0.08 -18.01
C TRP A 107 -8.06 -1.18 -17.98
N MET A 108 -8.27 -2.31 -18.67
CA MET A 108 -7.38 -3.47 -18.61
C MET A 108 -6.29 -3.49 -19.70
N GLN A 109 -6.45 -2.74 -20.79
CA GLN A 109 -5.47 -2.64 -21.90
C GLN A 109 -4.33 -1.65 -21.62
N ILE A 110 -4.43 -0.88 -20.52
CA ILE A 110 -3.42 0.11 -20.17
C ILE A 110 -2.11 -0.59 -19.76
N PRO A 111 -0.97 -0.27 -20.40
CA PRO A 111 0.31 -0.91 -20.12
C PRO A 111 0.74 -0.74 -18.66
N ILE A 112 1.41 -1.74 -18.10
CA ILE A 112 1.88 -1.77 -16.70
C ILE A 112 2.68 -0.51 -16.34
N SER A 113 3.44 0.07 -17.27
CA SER A 113 4.16 1.33 -17.09
C SER A 113 3.25 2.49 -16.69
N VAL A 114 2.05 2.58 -17.26
CA VAL A 114 1.07 3.62 -16.97
C VAL A 114 0.42 3.37 -15.61
N LYS A 115 0.13 2.12 -15.25
CA LYS A 115 -0.39 1.78 -13.91
C LYS A 115 0.61 2.12 -12.81
N VAL A 116 1.89 1.79 -13.02
CA VAL A 116 2.99 2.15 -12.10
C VAL A 116 3.14 3.67 -12.01
N SER A 117 3.06 4.39 -13.13
CA SER A 117 3.14 5.85 -13.12
C SER A 117 1.99 6.49 -12.36
N VAL A 118 0.76 6.00 -12.53
CA VAL A 118 -0.41 6.48 -11.77
C VAL A 118 -0.25 6.20 -10.27
N PHE A 119 0.28 5.02 -9.91
CA PHE A 119 0.57 4.69 -8.52
C PHE A 119 1.64 5.61 -7.92
N ILE A 120 2.70 5.93 -8.67
CA ILE A 120 3.74 6.87 -8.25
C ILE A 120 3.18 8.28 -8.09
N VAL A 121 2.36 8.76 -9.04
CA VAL A 121 1.72 10.09 -8.93
C VAL A 121 0.78 10.13 -7.73
N PHE A 122 -0.01 9.08 -7.50
CA PHE A 122 -0.84 8.96 -6.31
C PHE A 122 0.00 9.00 -5.04
N LEU A 123 1.12 8.27 -5.00
CA LEU A 123 2.05 8.26 -3.88
C LEU A 123 2.66 9.64 -3.64
N ILE A 124 3.04 10.38 -4.68
CA ILE A 124 3.59 11.75 -4.57
C ILE A 124 2.53 12.71 -4.02
N ILE A 125 1.31 12.68 -4.56
CA ILE A 125 0.19 13.50 -4.07
C ILE A 125 -0.11 13.17 -2.60
N PHE A 126 -0.09 11.88 -2.27
CA PHE A 126 -0.30 11.40 -0.91
C PHE A 126 0.78 11.89 0.06
N LEU A 127 2.06 11.79 -0.33
CA LEU A 127 3.18 12.29 0.46
C LEU A 127 3.14 13.82 0.62
N SER A 128 2.78 14.55 -0.44
CA SER A 128 2.62 16.01 -0.39
C SER A 128 1.53 16.43 0.60
N LYS A 129 0.39 15.74 0.58
CA LYS A 129 -0.74 16.03 1.47
C LYS A 129 -0.43 15.70 2.92
N MET A 130 0.38 14.67 3.16
CA MET A 130 0.92 14.34 4.47
C MET A 130 1.85 15.43 5.02
N GLN A 131 2.70 16.04 4.18
CA GLN A 131 3.52 17.19 4.59
C GLN A 131 2.68 18.43 4.90
N GLU A 132 1.66 18.72 4.09
CA GLU A 132 0.77 19.87 4.28
C GLU A 132 0.00 19.79 5.61
N TYR A 133 -0.54 18.61 5.94
CA TYR A 133 -1.20 18.38 7.23
C TYR A 133 -0.25 18.62 8.41
N ASN A 134 0.99 18.13 8.33
CA ASN A 134 1.99 18.35 9.37
C ASN A 134 2.41 19.82 9.50
N ASN A 135 2.52 20.55 8.39
CA ASN A 135 2.84 21.98 8.39
C ASN A 135 1.71 22.82 9.01
N LYS A 136 0.46 22.55 8.64
CA LYS A 136 -0.70 23.27 9.19
C LYS A 136 -0.81 23.12 10.71
N LYS A 137 -0.60 21.89 11.21
CA LYS A 137 -0.57 21.62 12.66
C LYS A 137 0.56 22.36 13.38
N ARG A 138 1.70 22.56 12.72
CA ARG A 138 2.84 23.33 13.24
C ARG A 138 2.55 24.83 13.27
N GLU A 139 1.89 25.36 12.24
CA GLU A 139 1.46 26.77 12.17
C GLU A 139 0.43 27.12 13.26
N GLU A 140 -0.55 26.24 13.48
CA GLU A 140 -1.53 26.39 14.57
C GLU A 140 -0.82 26.45 15.94
N ALA A 141 0.17 25.59 16.19
CA ALA A 141 0.94 25.59 17.42
C ALA A 141 1.78 26.88 17.61
N THR A 142 2.43 27.39 16.55
CA THR A 142 3.17 28.65 16.62
C THR A 142 2.25 29.86 16.83
N THR A 143 1.04 29.83 16.27
CA THR A 143 0.08 30.93 16.40
C THR A 143 -0.46 31.01 17.83
N VAL A 144 -0.78 29.87 18.44
CA VAL A 144 -1.18 29.78 19.86
C VAL A 144 -0.06 30.26 20.78
N LEU A 145 1.19 29.87 20.50
CA LEU A 145 2.35 30.32 21.27
C LEU A 145 2.56 31.84 21.13
N LEU A 146 2.45 32.41 19.93
CA LEU A 146 2.55 33.85 19.69
C LEU A 146 1.42 34.63 20.39
N ILE A 147 0.19 34.12 20.37
CA ILE A 147 -0.94 34.71 21.11
C ILE A 147 -0.66 34.70 22.61
N LEU A 148 -0.15 33.58 23.16
CA LEU A 148 0.21 33.48 24.58
C LEU A 148 1.34 34.44 24.96
N ILE A 149 2.40 34.52 24.15
CA ILE A 149 3.51 35.47 24.37
C ILE A 149 2.99 36.91 24.31
N THR A 150 2.14 37.24 23.35
CA THR A 150 1.57 38.58 23.18
C THR A 150 0.67 38.94 24.36
N LEU A 151 -0.16 38.01 24.85
CA LEU A 151 -0.98 38.22 26.04
C LEU A 151 -0.14 38.45 27.29
N VAL A 152 0.91 37.65 27.51
CA VAL A 152 1.85 37.83 28.63
C VAL A 152 2.54 39.20 28.57
N LEU A 153 2.99 39.62 27.38
CA LEU A 153 3.58 40.96 27.18
C LEU A 153 2.57 42.08 27.42
N LEU A 154 1.31 41.92 27.01
CA LEU A 154 0.24 42.89 27.27
C LEU A 154 -0.12 43.01 28.76
N PHE A 155 -0.11 41.90 29.51
CA PHE A 155 -0.31 41.93 30.96
C PHE A 155 0.87 42.57 31.70
N TYR A 156 2.10 42.30 31.26
CA TYR A 156 3.32 42.90 31.83
C TYR A 156 3.39 44.42 31.60
N ASN A 157 2.97 44.91 30.43
CA ASN A 157 3.01 46.35 30.11
C ASN A 157 1.89 47.17 30.77
N ASN A 158 0.82 46.54 31.27
CA ASN A 158 -0.29 47.20 31.96
C ASN A 158 -0.16 47.20 33.50
N SER A 159 0.93 46.65 34.05
CA SER A 159 1.19 46.62 35.50
C SER A 159 2.17 47.68 36.01
N ILE A 160 2.41 48.72 35.20
CA ILE A 160 3.19 49.94 35.52
C ILE A 160 2.26 51.13 35.30
#